data_AF-A0A838L503-F1
#
_entry.id   AF-A0A838L503-F1
#
_cell.length_a   1.000
_cell.length_b   1.000
_cell.length_c   1.000
_cell.angle_alpha   90.00
_cell.angle_beta   90.00
_cell.angle_gamma   90.00
#
_symmetry.space_group_name_H-M   'P 1'
#
loop_
_entity.id
_entity.type
_entity.pdbx_description
1 polymer ?
#
loop_
_entity_poly.entity_id
_entity_poly.type
_entity_poly.pdbx_seq_one_letter_code
_entity_poly.pdbx_strand_id
1 'polypeptide(L)' 'MDNHSSALVTRHAGLDARIADESRRPSPDAIVIASLKKQKLKIKEALARL' A
#
# COMPACT_ATOMS: atom_id res chain seq x y z
N MET A 1 9.19 8.43 -20.19
CA MET A 1 8.31 7.43 -19.55
C MET A 1 9.08 6.86 -18.36
N ASP A 2 8.96 7.56 -17.25
CA ASP A 2 9.61 7.31 -15.97
C ASP A 2 9.08 6.03 -15.32
N ASN A 3 9.65 4.89 -15.71
CA ASN A 3 9.31 3.55 -15.24
C ASN A 3 9.29 3.40 -13.70
N HIS A 4 9.95 4.31 -12.99
CA HIS A 4 10.03 4.35 -11.53
C HIS A 4 8.71 4.79 -10.87
N SER A 5 8.00 5.78 -11.42
CA SER A 5 6.73 6.26 -10.87
C SER A 5 5.63 5.20 -11.04
N SER A 6 5.56 4.57 -12.21
CA SER A 6 4.59 3.52 -12.53
C SER A 6 4.72 2.30 -11.62
N ALA A 7 5.96 1.88 -11.33
CA ALA A 7 6.23 0.78 -10.40
C ALA A 7 5.78 1.12 -8.97
N LEU A 8 6.02 2.35 -8.51
CA LEU A 8 5.58 2.81 -7.19
C LEU A 8 4.05 2.91 -7.10
N VAL A 9 3.38 3.44 -8.13
CA VAL A 9 1.91 3.49 -8.20
C VAL A 9 1.30 2.08 -8.19
N THR A 10 1.86 1.15 -8.95
CA THR A 10 1.39 -0.24 -8.99
C THR A 10 1.53 -0.91 -7.61
N ARG A 11 2.67 -0.72 -6.94
CA ARG A 11 2.87 -1.23 -5.57
C ARG A 11 1.91 -0.59 -4.57
N HIS A 12 1.65 0.71 -4.69
CA HIS A 12 0.69 1.42 -3.84
C HIS A 12 -0.73 0.84 -4.02
N ALA A 13 -1.19 0.64 -5.25
CA ALA A 13 -2.49 0.04 -5.55
C ALA A 13 -2.59 -1.40 -5.00
N GLY A 14 -1.53 -2.19 -5.11
CA GLY A 14 -1.47 -3.54 -4.55
C GLY A 14 -1.58 -3.57 -3.01
N LEU A 15 -0.97 -2.61 -2.32
CA LEU A 15 -1.10 -2.50 -0.86
C LEU A 15 -2.52 -2.09 -0.45
N ASP A 16 -3.16 -1.20 -1.20
CA ASP A 16 -4.57 -0.83 -0.96
C ASP A 16 -5.52 -2.01 -1.12
N ALA A 17 -5.35 -2.81 -2.16
CA ALA A 17 -6.15 -4.01 -2.36
C ALA A 17 -5.99 -4.99 -1.19
N ARG A 18 -4.76 -5.18 -0.68
CA ARG A 18 -4.49 -6.06 0.47
C ARG A 18 -5.07 -5.53 1.78
N ILE A 19 -5.02 -4.22 2.02
CA ILE A 19 -5.64 -3.59 3.19
C ILE A 19 -7.16 -3.79 3.14
N ALA A 20 -7.77 -3.55 1.98
CA ALA A 20 -9.19 -3.72 1.78
C ALA A 20 -9.60 -5.19 1.94
N ASP A 21 -8.80 -6.13 1.44
CA ASP A 21 -9.04 -7.57 1.62
C ASP A 21 -9.02 -7.98 3.09
N GLU A 22 -7.95 -7.63 3.81
CA GLU A 22 -7.81 -7.96 5.22
C GLU A 22 -8.91 -7.31 6.07
N SER A 23 -9.31 -6.08 5.74
CA SER A 23 -10.35 -5.35 6.47
C SER A 23 -11.76 -5.91 6.23
N ARG A 24 -11.98 -6.65 5.14
CA ARG A 24 -13.26 -7.32 4.86
C ARG A 24 -13.39 -8.69 5.53
N ARG A 25 -12.31 -9.20 6.13
CA ARG A 25 -12.35 -10.51 6.81
C ARG A 25 -13.23 -10.41 8.05
N PRO A 26 -13.98 -11.49 8.41
CA PRO A 26 -14.78 -11.52 9.62
C PRO A 26 -13.99 -11.27 10.91
N SER A 27 -12.71 -11.66 10.92
CA SER A 27 -11.74 -11.39 11.98
C SER A 27 -10.49 -10.72 11.38
N PRO A 28 -10.50 -9.39 11.20
CA PRO A 28 -9.38 -8.69 10.57
C PRO A 28 -8.15 -8.70 11.47
N ASP A 29 -6.97 -9.00 10.91
CA ASP A 29 -5.72 -8.84 11.63
C ASP A 29 -5.27 -7.37 11.62
N ALA A 30 -5.46 -6.70 12.75
CA ALA A 30 -5.11 -5.30 12.92
C ALA A 30 -3.59 -5.03 12.79
N ILE A 31 -2.73 -5.99 13.16
CA ILE A 31 -1.27 -5.86 13.03
C ILE A 31 -0.88 -5.89 11.56
N VAL A 32 -1.48 -6.81 10.79
CA VAL A 32 -1.28 -6.90 9.34
C VAL A 32 -1.76 -5.62 8.66
N ILE A 33 -2.95 -5.14 8.98
CA ILE A 33 -3.49 -3.89 8.43
C ILE A 33 -2.59 -2.70 8.75
N ALA A 34 -2.11 -2.58 9.99
CA ALA A 34 -1.21 -1.50 10.40
C ALA A 34 0.14 -1.55 9.66
N SER A 35 0.70 -2.74 9.47
CA SER A 35 1.93 -2.96 8.71
C SER A 35 1.76 -2.56 7.24
N LEU A 36 0.68 -3.00 6.61
CA LEU A 36 0.36 -2.65 5.22
C LEU A 36 0.15 -1.15 5.03
N LYS A 37 -0.55 -0.49 5.97
CA LYS A 37 -0.72 0.98 5.96
C LYS A 37 0.61 1.73 6.09
N LYS A 38 1.53 1.25 6.95
CA LYS A 38 2.89 1.82 7.05
C LYS A 38 3.66 1.67 5.74
N GLN A 39 3.57 0.51 5.08
CA GLN A 39 4.22 0.31 3.78
C GLN A 39 3.64 1.25 2.72
N LYS A 40 2.31 1.42 2.70
CA LYS A 40 1.62 2.33 1.78
C LYS A 40 2.08 3.78 1.99
N LEU A 41 2.21 4.21 3.24
CA LEU A 41 2.69 5.56 3.59
C LEU A 41 4.10 5.81 3.02
N LYS A 42 5.03 4.87 3.21
CA LYS A 42 6.40 5.00 2.67
C LYS A 42 6.43 5.14 1.15
N ILE A 43 5.57 4.40 0.43
CA ILE A 43 5.48 4.50 -1.03
C ILE A 43 4.89 5.85 -1.44
N LYS A 44 3.87 6.33 -0.72
CA LYS A 44 3.29 7.66 -0.96
C LYS A 44 4.33 8.77 -0.75
N GLU A 45 5.17 8.66 0.28
CA GLU A 45 6.27 9.60 0.52
C GLU A 45 7.35 9.52 -0.57
N ALA A 46 7.67 8.32 -1.08
CA ALA A 46 8.61 8.16 -2.18
C ALA A 46 8.08 8.75 -3.49
N LEU A 47 6.79 8.57 -3.78
CA LEU A 47 6.10 9.21 -4.92
C LEU A 47 6.08 10.73 -4.81
N ALA A 48 5.92 11.28 -3.61
CA ALA A 48 5.94 12.73 -3.38
C ALA A 48 7.34 13.36 -3.48
N ARG A 49 8.40 12.53 -3.45
CA ARG A 49 9.80 12.97 -3.60
C ARG A 49 10.32 12.84 -5.04
N LEU A 50 9.53 12.23 -5.94
CA LEU A 50 9.80 12.16 -7.37
C LEU A 50 9.30 13.43 -8.07
#